data_AF-A0A3B8Y7E5-F1
#
_entry.id   AF-A0A3B8Y7E5-F1
#
_cell.length_a   1.000
_cell.length_b   1.000
_cell.length_c   1.000
_cell.angle_alpha   90.00
_cell.angle_beta   90.00
_cell.angle_gamma   90.00
#
_symmetry.space_group_name_H-M   'P 1'
#
loop_
_entity.id
_entity.type
_entity.pdbx_description
1 polymer ?
#
loop_
_entity_poly.entity_id
_entity_poly.type
_entity_poly.pdbx_seq_one_letter_code
_entity_poly.pdbx_strand_id
1 'polypeptide(L)' 'MKIPRNLKGSYLAEVLCRSWDYIVIHQQGSHIILETQIPKHQRISIPNHNPLRVGTLNSILRAISLHKQVSKQDILDTL' A
#
# COMPACT_ATOMS: atom_id res chain seq x y z
N MET A 1 -8.95 -12.07 8.78
CA MET A 1 -7.94 -10.99 8.77
C MET A 1 -8.40 -9.84 9.66
N LYS A 2 -7.55 -9.38 10.58
CA LYS A 2 -7.78 -8.18 11.40
C LYS A 2 -7.08 -6.99 10.74
N ILE A 3 -7.82 -6.00 10.27
CA ILE A 3 -7.24 -4.80 9.65
C ILE A 3 -6.77 -3.84 10.76
N PRO A 4 -5.51 -3.35 10.73
CA PRO A 4 -5.02 -2.39 11.71
C PRO A 4 -5.77 -1.07 11.57
N ARG A 5 -6.16 -0.49 12.72
CA ARG A 5 -6.89 0.79 12.78
C ARG A 5 -5.98 2.00 12.97
N ASN A 6 -4.70 1.76 13.28
CA ASN A 6 -3.72 2.80 13.60
C ASN A 6 -2.47 2.69 12.71
N LEU A 7 -2.67 2.63 11.39
CA LEU A 7 -1.58 2.53 10.41
C LEU A 7 -1.34 3.89 9.76
N LYS A 8 -0.09 4.36 9.76
CA LYS A 8 0.32 5.58 9.03
C LYS A 8 0.44 5.29 7.54
N GLY A 9 -0.02 6.21 6.70
CA GLY A 9 0.09 6.07 5.24
C GLY A 9 1.53 6.01 4.75
N SER A 10 2.42 6.85 5.29
CA SER A 10 3.85 6.81 5.01
C SER A 10 4.49 5.45 5.36
N TYR A 11 4.12 4.87 6.49
CA TYR A 11 4.61 3.57 6.91
C TYR A 11 4.17 2.45 5.96
N LEU A 12 2.90 2.46 5.54
CA LEU A 12 2.43 1.53 4.52
C LEU A 12 3.24 1.68 3.22
N ALA A 13 3.48 2.91 2.77
CA ALA A 13 4.26 3.14 1.54
C ALA A 13 5.69 2.59 1.66
N GLU A 14 6.35 2.80 2.79
CA GLU A 14 7.69 2.28 3.09
C GLU A 14 7.73 0.74 3.04
N VAL A 15 6.77 0.07 3.68
CA VAL A 15 6.66 -1.41 3.65
C VAL A 15 6.45 -1.92 2.24
N LEU A 16 5.58 -1.27 1.45
CA LEU A 16 5.34 -1.67 0.06
C LEU A 16 6.60 -1.50 -0.81
N CYS A 17 7.40 -0.47 -0.56
CA CYS A 17 8.67 -0.31 -1.24
C CYS A 17 9.69 -1.39 -0.87
N ARG A 18 9.76 -1.76 0.41
CA ARG A 18 10.74 -2.74 0.90
C ARG A 18 10.40 -4.18 0.54
N SER A 19 9.12 -4.54 0.59
CA SER A 19 8.70 -5.96 0.55
C SER A 19 7.91 -6.32 -0.71
N TRP A 20 7.49 -5.35 -1.52
CA TRP A 20 6.53 -5.57 -2.61
C TRP A 20 6.92 -4.91 -3.94
N ASP A 21 8.20 -4.57 -4.13
CA ASP A 21 8.77 -4.01 -5.38
C ASP A 21 8.10 -2.72 -5.88
N TYR A 22 7.51 -1.93 -4.97
CA TYR A 22 7.06 -0.59 -5.31
C TYR A 22 8.21 0.41 -5.18
N ILE A 23 8.14 1.48 -5.96
CA ILE A 23 9.01 2.64 -5.83
C ILE A 23 8.14 3.90 -5.69
N VAL A 24 8.61 4.87 -4.92
CA VAL A 24 7.99 6.19 -4.87
C VAL A 24 8.37 6.94 -6.15
N ILE A 25 7.37 7.36 -6.93
CA ILE A 25 7.62 8.12 -8.16
C ILE A 25 7.44 9.63 -7.97
N HIS A 26 6.51 10.05 -7.09
CA HIS A 26 6.38 11.44 -6.64
C HIS A 26 5.44 11.51 -5.42
N GLN A 27 5.42 12.67 -4.77
CA GLN A 27 4.41 13.03 -3.78
C GLN A 27 3.73 14.32 -4.20
N GLN A 28 2.40 14.34 -4.21
CA GLN A 28 1.60 15.54 -4.46
C GLN A 28 0.69 15.80 -3.26
N GLY A 29 0.98 16.88 -2.54
CA GLY A 29 0.28 17.20 -1.30
C GLY A 29 0.35 16.04 -0.30
N SER A 30 -0.81 15.57 0.15
CA SER A 30 -0.93 14.46 1.09
C SER A 30 -0.99 13.08 0.43
N HIS A 31 -0.66 12.92 -0.85
CA HIS A 31 -0.67 11.61 -1.54
C HIS A 31 0.72 11.23 -2.01
N ILE A 32 1.15 10.02 -1.64
CA ILE A 32 2.40 9.39 -2.09
C ILE A 32 2.02 8.47 -3.25
N ILE A 33 2.62 8.66 -4.42
CA ILE A 33 2.35 7.83 -5.58
C ILE A 33 3.45 6.77 -5.69
N LEU A 34 3.01 5.52 -5.67
CA LEU A 34 3.86 4.35 -5.82
C LEU A 34 3.65 3.71 -7.18
N GLU A 35 4.70 3.13 -7.73
CA GLU A 35 4.66 2.35 -8.96
C GLU A 35 5.46 1.06 -8.81
N THR A 36 5.03 -0.02 -9.45
CA THR A 36 5.79 -1.25 -9.61
C THR A 36 5.69 -1.74 -11.05
N GLN A 37 6.73 -2.44 -11.52
CA GLN A 37 6.72 -3.13 -12.83
C GLN A 37 6.43 -4.63 -12.70
N ILE A 38 6.31 -5.17 -11.48
CA ILE A 38 6.26 -6.61 -11.20
C ILE A 38 4.92 -6.99 -10.54
N PRO A 39 4.17 -8.00 -11.03
CA PRO A 39 4.42 -8.80 -12.24
C PRO A 39 4.11 -8.06 -13.55
N LYS A 40 3.43 -6.91 -13.45
CA LYS A 40 3.18 -5.96 -14.55
C LYS A 40 3.09 -4.56 -13.98
N HIS A 41 3.10 -3.54 -14.84
CA HIS A 41 2.92 -2.16 -14.40
C HIS A 41 1.66 -2.00 -13.52
N GLN A 42 1.82 -1.37 -12.36
CA GLN A 42 0.74 -0.84 -11.56
C GLN A 42 1.19 0.42 -10.85
N ARG A 43 0.33 1.43 -10.86
CA ARG A 43 0.48 2.66 -10.08
C ARG A 43 -0.64 2.76 -9.04
N ILE A 44 -0.28 3.08 -7.80
CA ILE A 44 -1.23 3.24 -6.69
C ILE A 44 -0.96 4.56 -5.95
N SER A 45 -2.02 5.17 -5.43
CA SER A 45 -1.92 6.38 -4.59
C SER A 45 -2.16 6.00 -3.13
N ILE A 46 -1.24 6.40 -2.25
CA ILE A 46 -1.31 6.17 -0.80
C ILE A 46 -1.52 7.52 -0.10
N PRO A 47 -2.67 7.75 0.55
CA PRO A 47 -2.87 8.93 1.37
C PRO A 47 -1.91 8.92 2.57
N ASN A 48 -1.10 9.97 2.71
CA ASN A 48 -0.16 10.18 3.80
C ASN A 48 -0.87 10.75 5.04
N HIS A 49 -1.87 10.01 5.54
CA HIS A 49 -2.64 10.36 6.74
C HIS A 49 -2.25 9.45 7.92
N ASN A 50 -2.51 9.93 9.13
CA ASN A 50 -2.33 9.16 10.36
C ASN A 50 -3.58 9.27 11.25
N PRO A 51 -4.38 8.21 11.43
CA PRO A 51 -4.28 6.92 10.76
C PRO A 51 -4.92 6.94 9.35
N LEU A 52 -4.54 5.97 8.52
CA LEU A 52 -5.32 5.60 7.35
C LEU A 52 -6.70 5.10 7.79
N ARG A 53 -7.76 5.59 7.13
CA ARG A 53 -9.12 5.07 7.34
C ARG A 53 -9.15 3.58 6.94
N VAL A 54 -9.84 2.76 7.73
CA VAL A 54 -9.94 1.30 7.50
C VAL A 54 -10.44 0.97 6.10
N GLY A 55 -11.43 1.71 5.59
CA GLY A 55 -11.94 1.54 4.22
C GLY A 55 -10.87 1.81 3.16
N THR A 56 -10.10 2.89 3.31
CA THR A 56 -8.98 3.23 2.44
C THR A 56 -7.91 2.16 2.45
N LEU A 57 -7.49 1.72 3.64
CA LEU A 57 -6.51 0.65 3.80
C LEU A 57 -7.00 -0.64 3.13
N ASN A 58 -8.25 -1.03 3.35
CA ASN A 58 -8.82 -2.25 2.75
C ASN A 58 -8.86 -2.18 1.21
N SER A 59 -9.16 -1.02 0.64
CA SER A 59 -9.14 -0.81 -0.81
C SER A 59 -7.72 -0.91 -1.39
N ILE A 60 -6.74 -0.31 -0.71
CA ILE A 60 -5.32 -0.42 -1.10
C ILE A 60 -4.86 -1.88 -1.05
N LEU A 61 -5.09 -2.58 0.07
CA LEU A 61 -4.73 -3.99 0.23
C LEU A 61 -5.41 -4.86 -0.84
N ARG A 62 -6.66 -4.58 -1.20
CA ARG A 62 -7.35 -5.30 -2.29
C ARG A 62 -6.66 -5.08 -3.63
N ALA A 63 -6.30 -3.85 -3.98
CA ALA A 63 -5.65 -3.55 -5.25
C ALA A 63 -4.28 -4.24 -5.39
N ILE A 64 -3.51 -4.28 -4.29
CA ILE A 64 -2.19 -4.91 -4.25
C ILE A 64 -2.33 -6.44 -4.27
N SER A 65 -3.22 -7.01 -3.45
CA SER A 65 -3.51 -8.44 -3.41
C SER A 65 -3.90 -8.99 -4.79
N LEU A 66 -4.78 -8.31 -5.51
CA LEU A 66 -5.19 -8.69 -6.86
C LEU A 66 -4.05 -8.57 -7.87
N HIS A 67 -3.16 -7.59 -7.73
CA HIS A 67 -2.06 -7.39 -8.67
C HIS A 67 -0.91 -8.38 -8.45
N LYS A 68 -0.54 -8.61 -7.19
CA LYS A 68 0.55 -9.51 -6.77
C LYS A 68 0.12 -10.98 -6.67
N GLN A 69 -1.18 -11.27 -6.81
CA GLN A 69 -1.74 -12.63 -6.68
C GLN A 69 -1.44 -13.28 -5.32
N VAL A 70 -1.53 -12.48 -4.25
CA VAL A 70 -1.35 -12.88 -2.86
C VAL A 70 -2.60 -12.57 -2.05
N SER A 71 -2.72 -13.13 -0.85
CA SER A 71 -3.79 -12.74 0.06
C SER A 71 -3.52 -11.36 0.68
N LYS A 72 -4.57 -10.69 1.17
CA LYS A 72 -4.39 -9.46 1.95
C LYS A 72 -3.63 -9.71 3.27
N GLN A 73 -3.71 -10.92 3.81
CA GLN A 73 -3.03 -11.28 5.04
C GLN A 73 -1.51 -11.30 4.84
N ASP A 74 -1.04 -11.85 3.71
CA ASP A 74 0.39 -11.85 3.37
C ASP A 74 0.98 -10.43 3.36
N ILE A 75 0.22 -9.45 2.86
CA ILE A 75 0.63 -8.04 2.88
C ILE A 75 0.65 -7.50 4.31
N LEU A 76 -0.36 -7.81 5.13
CA LEU A 76 -0.42 -7.36 6.52
C LEU A 76 0.70 -7.95 7.38
N ASP A 77 1.14 -9.17 7.08
CA ASP A 77 2.20 -9.85 7.83
C ASP A 77 3.58 -9.20 7.58
N THR A 78 3.68 -8.26 6.63
CA THR A 78 4.87 -7.44 6.39
C THR A 78 4.84 -6.06 7.06
N LEU A 79 3.74 -5.71 7.74
CA LEU A 79 3.58 -4.45 8.47
C LEU A 79 4.25 -4.45 9.85
#